data_AF-A0A158QDP1-F1
#
_entry.id   AF-A0A158QDP1-F1
#
_cell.length_a   1.000
_cell.length_b   1.000
_cell.length_c   1.000
_cell.angle_alpha   90.00
_cell.angle_beta   90.00
_cell.angle_gamma   90.00
#
_symmetry.space_group_name_H-M   'P 1'
#
loop_
_entity.id
_entity.type
_entity.pdbx_description
1 polymer ?
#
loop_
_entity_poly.entity_id
_entity_poly.type
_entity_poly.pdbx_seq_one_letter_code
_entity_poly.pdbx_strand_id
1 'polypeptide(L)'
;MPILCIEVIYICNILVKEARLQGFNSSVAVIVALDINGAKSFTRTLTGSNPIWNEEFSYELDNLEGGVLLEVQLKGFLRRRTIGAYYIPIKKVRRSPSTSRHPSWVALGAEVKLRNGRIVGTQGPTKNFLFLDVWVALDRGIYTSFC
;
A
#
# COMPACT_ATOMS: atom_id res chain seq x y z
N MET A 1 -7.53 4.80 42.32
CA MET A 1 -8.48 4.22 41.33
C MET A 1 -7.70 4.08 40.03
N PRO A 2 -7.62 2.90 39.40
CA PRO A 2 -6.95 2.78 38.11
C PRO A 2 -7.74 3.57 37.06
N ILE A 3 -7.04 4.41 36.28
CA ILE A 3 -7.61 5.11 35.14
C ILE A 3 -7.60 4.13 33.96
N LEU A 4 -8.77 3.87 33.38
CA LEU A 4 -8.84 3.09 32.15
C LEU A 4 -8.33 3.96 30.99
N CYS A 5 -7.14 3.69 30.49
CA CYS A 5 -6.62 4.30 29.27
C CYS A 5 -7.06 3.45 28.06
N ILE A 6 -7.98 3.98 27.26
CA ILE A 6 -8.33 3.38 25.97
C ILE A 6 -7.34 3.91 24.94
N GLU A 7 -6.41 3.07 24.49
CA GLU A 7 -5.60 3.39 23.31
C GLU A 7 -6.34 2.98 22.05
N VAL A 8 -6.44 3.93 21.11
CA VAL A 8 -7.11 3.71 19.83
C VAL A 8 -6.06 3.28 18.82
N ILE A 9 -6.12 2.03 18.38
CA ILE A 9 -5.23 1.49 17.35
C ILE A 9 -5.98 1.45 16.03
N TYR A 10 -5.31 1.82 14.94
CA TYR A 10 -5.88 1.70 13.61
C TYR A 10 -5.19 0.55 12.87
N ILE A 11 -5.96 -0.27 12.17
CA ILE A 11 -5.42 -1.31 11.31
C ILE A 11 -5.61 -0.89 9.85
N CYS A 12 -4.50 -0.61 9.15
CA CYS A 12 -4.50 -0.37 7.72
C CYS A 12 -4.33 -1.69 6.97
N ASN A 13 -5.36 -2.07 6.22
CA ASN A 13 -5.36 -3.27 5.40
C ASN A 13 -5.20 -2.89 3.94
N ILE A 14 -4.39 -3.66 3.22
CA ILE A 14 -4.08 -3.45 1.81
C ILE A 14 -4.23 -4.78 1.09
N LEU A 15 -5.09 -4.82 0.07
CA LEU A 15 -5.25 -5.95 -0.82
C LEU A 15 -4.64 -5.61 -2.18
N VAL A 16 -3.60 -6.33 -2.59
CA VAL A 16 -2.99 -6.23 -3.92
C VAL A 16 -3.51 -7.39 -4.78
N LYS A 17 -4.38 -7.09 -5.76
CA LYS A 17 -5.01 -8.13 -6.57
C LYS A 17 -4.23 -8.43 -7.84
N GLU A 18 -4.09 -7.45 -8.72
CA GLU A 18 -3.45 -7.66 -10.02
C GLU A 18 -2.96 -6.34 -10.63
N ALA A 19 -2.09 -6.43 -11.64
CA ALA A 19 -1.66 -5.26 -12.42
C ALA A 19 -1.89 -5.45 -13.92
N ARG A 20 -1.91 -4.34 -14.66
CA ARG A 20 -1.86 -4.31 -16.13
C ARG A 20 -0.69 -3.43 -16.54
N LEU A 21 0.31 -4.04 -17.16
CA LEU A 21 1.59 -3.41 -17.48
C LEU A 21 1.75 -3.31 -19.00
N GLN A 22 1.50 -2.13 -19.58
CA GLN A 22 1.54 -1.98 -21.03
C GLN A 22 2.98 -1.89 -21.54
N GLY A 23 3.27 -2.64 -22.60
CA GLY A 23 4.59 -2.65 -23.25
C GLY A 23 5.63 -3.56 -22.58
N PHE A 24 5.23 -4.35 -21.58
CA PHE A 24 6.07 -5.39 -20.97
C PHE A 24 5.71 -6.76 -21.54
N ASN A 25 6.70 -7.65 -21.66
CA ASN A 25 6.50 -9.01 -22.18
C ASN A 25 6.12 -10.00 -21.06
N SER A 26 5.83 -11.25 -21.41
CA SER A 26 5.44 -12.30 -20.47
C SER A 26 6.58 -12.82 -19.57
N SER A 27 7.84 -12.49 -19.87
CA SER A 27 9.01 -13.00 -19.14
C SER A 27 9.53 -12.06 -18.06
N VAL A 28 9.03 -10.83 -17.96
CA VAL A 28 9.44 -9.91 -16.88
C VAL A 28 8.98 -10.45 -15.52
N ALA A 29 9.87 -10.41 -14.53
CA ALA A 29 9.52 -10.72 -13.14
C ALA A 29 9.10 -9.44 -12.41
N VAL A 30 7.91 -9.46 -11.82
CA VAL A 30 7.21 -8.32 -11.23
C VAL A 30 6.94 -8.56 -9.75
N ILE A 31 7.11 -7.52 -8.95
CA ILE A 31 6.80 -7.48 -7.51
C ILE A 31 6.16 -6.13 -7.18
N VAL A 32 5.27 -6.10 -6.20
CA VAL A 32 4.78 -4.84 -5.62
C VAL A 32 5.47 -4.65 -4.28
N ALA A 33 6.18 -3.54 -4.13
CA ALA A 33 6.68 -3.07 -2.85
C ALA A 33 5.61 -2.20 -2.18
N LEU A 34 5.35 -2.47 -0.92
CA LEU A 34 4.47 -1.68 -0.07
C LEU A 34 5.35 -0.97 0.96
N ASP A 35 5.11 0.33 1.16
CA ASP A 35 5.75 1.13 2.20
C ASP A 35 4.68 1.95 2.91
N ILE A 36 4.53 1.69 4.20
CA ILE A 36 3.66 2.46 5.08
C ILE A 36 4.52 3.07 6.17
N ASN A 37 4.76 4.38 6.04
CA ASN A 37 5.55 5.16 6.98
C ASN A 37 6.94 4.54 7.32
N GLY A 38 7.59 3.89 6.35
CA GLY A 38 8.90 3.25 6.50
C GLY A 38 8.85 1.74 6.76
N ALA A 39 7.70 1.19 7.16
CA ALA A 39 7.52 -0.25 7.26
C ALA A 39 7.30 -0.82 5.85
N LYS A 40 8.22 -1.69 5.41
CA LYS A 40 8.22 -2.23 4.04
C LYS A 40 7.78 -3.68 4.00
N SER A 41 6.97 -4.02 3.00
CA SER A 41 6.65 -5.40 2.64
C SER A 41 6.65 -5.57 1.12
N PHE A 42 6.59 -6.82 0.68
CA PHE A 42 6.60 -7.14 -0.74
C PHE A 42 5.63 -8.28 -1.01
N THR A 43 4.95 -8.22 -2.15
CA THR A 43 4.23 -9.39 -2.68
C THR A 43 5.20 -10.48 -3.08
N ARG A 44 4.69 -11.69 -3.37
CA ARG A 44 5.51 -12.67 -4.10
C ARG A 44 5.88 -12.15 -5.49
N THR A 45 6.95 -12.71 -6.04
CA THR A 45 7.35 -12.40 -7.42
C THR A 45 6.50 -13.23 -8.39
N LEU A 46 5.92 -12.58 -9.38
CA LEU A 46 5.19 -13.21 -10.48
C LEU A 46 5.80 -12.81 -11.83
N THR A 47 5.51 -13.55 -12.89
CA THR A 47 5.98 -13.21 -14.24
C THR A 47 4.86 -12.68 -15.12
N GLY A 48 5.20 -11.74 -16.00
CA GLY A 48 4.38 -11.27 -17.10
C GLY A 48 3.78 -9.87 -16.93
N SER A 49 3.04 -9.45 -17.95
CA SER A 49 2.43 -8.12 -18.07
C SER A 49 1.12 -7.95 -17.30
N ASN A 50 0.52 -9.06 -16.88
CA ASN A 50 -0.76 -9.09 -16.17
C ASN A 50 -0.70 -9.99 -14.92
N PRO A 51 0.21 -9.71 -13.97
CA PRO A 51 0.37 -10.54 -12.77
C PRO A 51 -0.84 -10.44 -11.85
N ILE A 52 -1.21 -11.57 -11.22
CA ILE A 52 -2.33 -11.68 -10.26
C ILE A 52 -1.81 -12.25 -8.93
N TRP A 53 -1.71 -11.40 -7.92
CA TRP A 53 -1.19 -11.74 -6.59
C TRP A 53 -2.28 -12.25 -5.65
N ASN A 54 -3.38 -11.49 -5.50
CA ASN A 54 -4.40 -11.68 -4.46
C ASN A 54 -3.78 -11.81 -3.06
N GLU A 55 -2.86 -10.90 -2.72
CA GLU A 55 -2.16 -10.88 -1.42
C GLU A 55 -2.65 -9.73 -0.56
N GLU A 56 -2.78 -9.99 0.74
CA GLU A 56 -3.29 -9.04 1.72
C GLU A 56 -2.24 -8.78 2.80
N PHE A 57 -2.16 -7.51 3.21
CA PHE A 57 -1.22 -7.02 4.20
C PHE A 57 -1.99 -6.19 5.23
N SER A 58 -1.61 -6.28 6.49
CA SER A 58 -2.20 -5.53 7.58
C SER A 58 -1.10 -4.87 8.41
N TYR A 59 -1.31 -3.60 8.76
CA TYR A 59 -0.38 -2.80 9.53
C TYR A 59 -1.11 -2.10 10.67
N GLU A 60 -0.54 -2.19 11.87
CA GLU A 60 -0.94 -1.35 12.99
C GLU A 60 -0.42 0.07 12.78
N LEU A 61 -1.26 1.05 13.09
CA LEU A 61 -0.93 2.47 13.01
C LEU A 61 -1.24 3.15 14.34
N ASP A 62 -0.25 3.87 14.85
CA ASP A 62 -0.38 4.72 16.05
C ASP A 62 -1.21 5.98 15.77
N ASN A 63 -1.20 6.45 14.53
CA ASN A 63 -1.94 7.62 14.08
C ASN A 63 -2.24 7.55 12.58
N LEU A 64 -2.98 8.53 12.07
CA LEU A 64 -3.40 8.59 10.67
C LEU A 64 -2.50 9.52 9.82
N GLU A 65 -1.30 9.86 10.27
CA GLU A 65 -0.34 10.65 9.50
C GLU A 65 0.39 9.80 8.45
N GLY A 66 0.88 10.47 7.40
CA GLY A 66 1.59 9.83 6.30
C GLY A 66 0.66 9.13 5.31
N GLY A 67 1.11 8.01 4.76
CA GLY A 67 0.40 7.34 3.67
C GLY A 67 0.96 5.99 3.28
N VAL A 68 0.23 5.33 2.38
CA VAL A 68 0.62 4.06 1.77
C VAL A 68 1.21 4.35 0.41
N LEU A 69 2.47 3.97 0.20
CA LEU A 69 3.13 3.93 -1.10
C LEU A 69 3.13 2.49 -1.62
N LEU A 70 2.67 2.29 -2.84
CA LEU A 70 2.83 1.05 -3.59
C LEU A 70 3.69 1.31 -4.81
N GLU A 71 4.76 0.55 -4.98
CA GLU A 71 5.64 0.60 -6.14
C GLU A 71 5.63 -0.73 -6.89
N VAL A 72 5.21 -0.71 -8.15
CA VAL A 72 5.37 -1.86 -9.05
C VAL A 72 6.79 -1.87 -9.58
N GLN A 73 7.50 -2.95 -9.30
CA GLN A 73 8.92 -3.09 -9.59
C GLN A 73 9.19 -4.30 -10.48
N LEU A 74 10.11 -4.15 -11.41
CA LEU A 74 10.71 -5.27 -12.12
C LEU A 74 11.93 -5.77 -11.37
N LYS A 75 12.03 -7.08 -11.20
CA LYS A 75 13.26 -7.72 -10.72
C LYS A 75 14.31 -7.62 -11.82
N GLY A 76 15.30 -6.76 -11.61
CA GLY A 76 16.50 -6.70 -12.45
C GLY A 76 17.60 -7.60 -11.90
N PHE A 77 18.66 -7.79 -12.71
CA PHE A 77 19.83 -8.60 -12.34
C PHE A 77 20.60 -8.01 -11.15
N LEU A 78 20.82 -6.68 -11.14
CA LEU A 78 21.59 -5.99 -10.08
C LEU A 78 20.69 -5.27 -9.07
N ARG A 79 19.61 -4.65 -9.53
CA ARG A 79 18.66 -3.92 -8.69
C ARG A 79 17.26 -4.02 -9.25
N ARG A 80 16.28 -3.82 -8.38
CA ARG A 80 14.88 -3.64 -8.79
C ARG A 80 14.73 -2.29 -9.48
N ARG A 81 13.80 -2.21 -10.43
CA ARG A 81 13.45 -0.98 -11.13
C ARG A 81 11.96 -0.70 -10.95
N THR A 82 11.60 0.41 -10.33
CA THR A 82 10.21 0.88 -10.28
C THR A 82 9.74 1.28 -11.69
N ILE A 83 8.57 0.77 -12.09
CA ILE A 83 7.92 1.05 -13.38
C ILE A 83 6.56 1.74 -13.22
N GLY A 84 6.13 1.94 -11.98
CA GLY A 84 4.94 2.69 -11.63
C GLY A 84 4.75 2.75 -10.13
N ALA A 85 4.18 3.83 -9.63
CA ALA A 85 3.90 4.06 -8.22
C ALA A 85 2.50 4.63 -8.01
N TYR A 86 1.91 4.27 -6.86
CA TYR A 86 0.66 4.85 -6.36
C TYR A 86 0.85 5.25 -4.89
N TYR A 87 0.32 6.41 -4.52
CA TYR A 87 0.37 6.89 -3.15
C TYR A 87 -1.01 7.38 -2.71
N ILE A 88 -1.44 6.91 -1.54
CA ILE A 88 -2.66 7.37 -0.88
C ILE A 88 -2.36 7.81 0.56
N PRO A 89 -2.64 9.07 0.94
CA PRO A 89 -2.57 9.48 2.33
C PRO A 89 -3.52 8.66 3.20
N ILE A 90 -3.10 8.23 4.39
CA ILE A 90 -3.95 7.40 5.28
C ILE A 90 -5.28 8.11 5.60
N LYS A 91 -5.26 9.45 5.76
CA LYS A 91 -6.48 10.27 5.96
C LYS A 91 -7.50 10.21 4.82
N LYS A 92 -7.07 9.82 3.61
CA LYS A 92 -7.94 9.66 2.44
C LYS A 92 -8.37 8.21 2.22
N VAL A 93 -7.82 7.27 2.99
CA VAL A 93 -8.22 5.87 2.94
C VAL A 93 -9.61 5.71 3.57
N ARG A 94 -10.44 4.85 2.96
CA ARG A 94 -11.79 4.55 3.46
C ARG A 94 -11.73 3.87 4.83
N ARG A 95 -12.59 4.29 5.75
CA ARG A 95 -12.80 3.58 7.02
C ARG A 95 -13.88 2.50 6.86
N SER A 96 -13.64 1.32 7.40
CA SER A 96 -14.55 0.17 7.26
C SER A 96 -14.45 -0.77 8.46
N PRO A 97 -15.57 -1.10 9.15
CA PRO A 97 -15.54 -1.88 10.39
C PRO A 97 -15.28 -3.38 10.22
N SER A 98 -15.32 -3.94 9.00
CA SER A 98 -14.61 -5.16 8.54
C SER A 98 -15.40 -5.89 7.45
N THR A 99 -14.66 -6.44 6.48
CA THR A 99 -15.05 -7.35 5.37
C THR A 99 -15.49 -6.75 4.03
N SER A 100 -16.09 -5.56 3.96
CA SER A 100 -16.44 -5.00 2.64
C SER A 100 -15.18 -4.55 1.89
N ARG A 101 -14.77 -5.31 0.87
CA ARG A 101 -13.66 -4.98 -0.04
C ARG A 101 -14.20 -4.23 -1.25
N HIS A 102 -13.56 -3.13 -1.61
CA HIS A 102 -13.89 -2.31 -2.77
C HIS A 102 -12.64 -2.11 -3.65
N PRO A 103 -12.08 -3.19 -4.23
CA PRO A 103 -10.92 -3.06 -5.08
C PRO A 103 -11.26 -2.21 -6.31
N SER A 104 -10.35 -1.32 -6.66
CA SER A 104 -10.49 -0.41 -7.80
C SER A 104 -9.19 -0.32 -8.58
N TRP A 105 -9.31 0.02 -9.87
CA TRP A 105 -8.15 0.29 -10.70
C TRP A 105 -7.59 1.67 -10.40
N VAL A 106 -6.30 1.73 -10.10
CA VAL A 106 -5.56 2.99 -9.96
C VAL A 106 -4.53 3.11 -11.07
N ALA A 107 -4.41 4.30 -11.64
CA ALA A 107 -3.34 4.62 -12.58
C ALA A 107 -2.03 4.82 -11.81
N LEU A 108 -0.93 4.31 -12.36
CA LEU A 108 0.38 4.46 -11.77
C LEU A 108 1.10 5.69 -12.34
N GLY A 109 1.70 6.48 -11.44
CA GLY A 109 2.65 7.53 -11.79
C GLY A 109 4.04 6.96 -12.01
N ALA A 110 4.84 7.60 -12.86
CA ALA A 110 6.21 7.21 -13.17
C ALA A 110 7.16 7.50 -12.00
N GLU A 111 6.86 8.54 -11.22
CA GLU A 111 7.71 9.03 -10.15
C GLU A 111 6.92 9.34 -8.87
N VAL A 112 7.60 9.22 -7.73
CA VAL A 112 7.08 9.66 -6.43
C VAL A 112 7.34 11.15 -6.26
N LYS A 113 6.30 11.93 -5.94
CA LYS A 113 6.40 13.36 -5.71
C LYS A 113 6.72 13.64 -4.25
N LEU A 114 7.80 14.37 -4.01
CA LEU A 114 8.23 14.80 -2.69
C LEU A 114 7.97 16.30 -2.48
N ARG A 115 7.61 16.67 -1.25
CA ARG A 115 7.60 18.06 -0.78
C ARG A 115 8.20 18.08 0.62
N ASN A 116 9.25 18.85 0.82
CA ASN A 116 9.99 18.93 2.09
C ASN A 116 10.40 17.54 2.63
N GLY A 117 10.90 16.67 1.74
CA GLY A 117 11.31 15.30 2.08
C GLY A 117 10.17 14.31 2.36
N ARG A 118 8.91 14.73 2.27
CA ARG A 118 7.74 13.86 2.47
C ARG A 118 7.04 13.54 1.16
N ILE A 119 6.55 12.30 1.03
CA ILE A 119 5.73 11.90 -0.11
C ILE A 119 4.39 12.63 -0.06
N VAL A 120 4.00 13.23 -1.18
CA VAL A 120 2.71 13.93 -1.33
C VAL A 120 1.85 13.37 -2.44
N GLY A 121 2.36 12.41 -3.22
CA GLY A 121 1.66 11.83 -4.36
C GLY A 121 2.63 11.18 -5.33
N THR A 122 2.12 10.91 -6.54
CA THR A 122 2.92 10.45 -7.68
C THR A 122 2.66 11.38 -8.87
N GLN A 123 3.57 11.35 -9.85
CA GLN A 123 3.52 12.21 -11.03
C GLN A 123 4.01 11.47 -12.29
N GLY A 124 3.75 12.06 -13.45
CA GLY A 124 4.11 11.49 -14.75
C GLY A 124 3.22 10.29 -15.07
N PRO A 125 2.12 10.45 -15.83
CA PRO A 125 1.23 9.33 -16.11
C PRO A 125 1.97 8.20 -16.81
N THR A 126 1.80 6.97 -16.33
CA THR A 126 2.20 5.76 -17.07
C THR A 126 0.99 5.16 -17.78
N LYS A 127 1.22 4.08 -18.53
CA LYS A 127 0.15 3.23 -19.05
C LYS A 127 -0.08 1.97 -18.21
N ASN A 128 0.40 1.99 -16.96
CA ASN A 128 0.34 0.86 -16.04
C ASN A 128 -0.75 1.13 -14.99
N PHE A 129 -1.46 0.06 -14.60
CA PHE A 129 -2.54 0.12 -13.63
C PHE A 129 -2.39 -0.97 -12.58
N LEU A 130 -2.84 -0.70 -11.36
CA LEU A 130 -2.88 -1.65 -10.26
C LEU A 130 -4.32 -1.76 -9.76
N PHE A 131 -4.81 -2.98 -9.57
CA PHE A 131 -6.11 -3.28 -8.98
C PHE A 131 -5.91 -3.62 -7.52
N LEU A 132 -6.40 -2.76 -6.63
CA LEU A 132 -6.14 -2.88 -5.20
C LEU A 132 -7.27 -2.28 -4.36
N ASP A 133 -7.31 -2.66 -3.08
CA ASP A 133 -8.11 -1.98 -2.06
C ASP A 133 -7.21 -1.55 -0.89
N VAL A 134 -7.51 -0.41 -0.29
CA VAL A 134 -6.90 0.05 0.96
C VAL A 134 -8.03 0.50 1.87
N TRP A 135 -8.09 -0.03 3.08
CA TRP A 135 -9.07 0.39 4.07
C TRP A 135 -8.49 0.39 5.49
N VAL A 136 -8.97 1.31 6.31
CA VAL A 136 -8.62 1.38 7.73
C VAL A 136 -9.78 0.85 8.57
N ALA A 137 -9.49 -0.15 9.40
CA ALA A 137 -10.37 -0.60 10.46
C ALA A 137 -9.95 0.07 11.79
N LEU A 138 -10.92 0.32 12.66
CA LEU A 138 -10.65 0.74 14.03
C LEU A 138 -10.50 -0.51 14.87
N ASP A 139 -9.37 -0.65 15.56
CA ASP A 139 -9.21 -1.62 16.63
C ASP A 139 -9.21 -0.90 17.97
N ARG A 140 -10.12 -1.30 18.87
CA ARG A 140 -10.21 -0.71 20.20
C ARG A 140 -9.50 -1.64 21.16
N GLY A 141 -8.19 -1.45 21.33
CA GLY A 141 -7.44 -2.11 22.39
C GLY A 141 -7.90 -1.59 23.76
N ILE A 142 -8.25 -2.50 24.67
CA ILE A 142 -8.46 -2.16 26.09
C ILE A 142 -7.16 -2.49 26.82
N TYR A 143 -6.40 -1.46 27.20
CA TYR A 143 -5.22 -1.64 28.05
C TYR A 143 -5.54 -1.17 29.48
N THR A 144 -5.38 -2.06 30.45
CA THR A 144 -5.42 -1.68 31.86
C THR A 144 -4.03 -1.22 32.30
N SER A 145 -3.71 0.06 32.15
CA SER A 145 -2.52 0.62 32.80
C SER A 145 -2.81 0.95 34.25
N PHE A 146 -1.98 0.42 35.15
CA PHE A 146 -1.89 0.90 36.53
C PHE A 146 -0.92 2.07 36.54
N CYS A 147 -1.42 3.30 36.40
CA CYS A 147 -0.68 4.50 36.79
C CYS A 147 -0.75 4.69 38.30
#